data_AF-A0A0M9FXD7-F1
#
_entry.id   AF-A0A0M9FXD7-F1
#
_cell.length_a   1.000
_cell.length_b   1.000
_cell.length_c   1.000
_cell.angle_alpha   90.00
_cell.angle_beta   90.00
_cell.angle_gamma   90.00
#
_symmetry.space_group_name_H-M   'P 1'
#
loop_
_entity.id
_entity.type
_entity.pdbx_description
1 polymer ?
#
loop_
_entity_poly.entity_id
_entity_poly.type
_entity_poly.pdbx_seq_one_letter_code
_entity_poly.pdbx_strand_id
1 'polypeptide(L)'
;MRRLAPSSVVYVALQAARAVHSVAVLQNASPATVAEKLGSPVPKEAVAAANKVPAAILEKACNPRLVAFTEMDLARARFAPLIASITAGMDFNHVEHQVASKFNADKSKLMPVPGALKKLRETQWKDMAAVITFYEETMYPIRMKHNEYKDYELTSFHIKDVLKRGLTAFKQDFLDQQKAELTKVKASMKACDDFVHAAVVDALDTAICNDIANILRIAGEQHPHAHRMALKILDDMNMMKIPYNAATCEILQATTFNDGPFDNSPLLFEVIEYPERGEVTIGAGSLESISGDILKLISNRHQTPLDDGVLLRSTETHPNLQRSPE
;
A
#
# COMPACT_ATOMS: atom_id res chain seq x y z
N MET A 1 -33.98 -19.95 21.08
CA MET A 1 -34.00 -18.77 20.18
C MET A 1 -33.42 -17.57 20.92
N ARG A 2 -32.13 -17.27 20.72
CA ARG A 2 -31.50 -16.04 21.21
C ARG A 2 -31.04 -15.25 19.98
N ARG A 3 -31.60 -14.05 19.84
CA ARG A 3 -31.35 -13.13 18.72
C ARG A 3 -29.89 -12.66 18.80
N LEU A 4 -29.13 -12.93 17.74
CA LEU A 4 -27.85 -12.29 17.49
C LEU A 4 -28.10 -10.78 17.32
N ALA A 5 -27.36 -9.97 18.07
CA ALA A 5 -27.31 -8.53 17.86
C ALA A 5 -26.86 -8.26 16.40
N PRO A 6 -27.43 -7.24 15.74
CA PRO A 6 -27.19 -7.01 14.32
C PRO A 6 -25.74 -6.59 14.09
N SER A 7 -25.14 -7.17 13.04
CA SER A 7 -23.81 -6.90 12.49
C SER A 7 -23.59 -5.45 11.98
N SER A 8 -24.45 -4.51 12.39
CA SER A 8 -24.43 -3.11 11.95
C SER A 8 -23.38 -2.26 12.66
N VAL A 9 -22.97 -2.61 13.89
CA VAL A 9 -22.01 -1.79 14.65
C VAL A 9 -20.59 -1.89 14.09
N VAL A 10 -20.20 -3.08 13.58
CA VAL A 10 -18.90 -3.28 12.93
C VAL A 10 -18.83 -2.56 11.58
N TYR A 11 -19.95 -2.49 10.84
CA TYR A 11 -20.03 -1.73 9.59
C TYR A 11 -19.99 -0.21 9.81
N VAL A 12 -20.58 0.28 10.90
CA VAL A 12 -20.54 1.72 11.26
C VAL A 12 -19.15 2.11 11.73
N ALA A 13 -18.41 1.25 12.44
CA ALA A 13 -17.02 1.53 12.81
C ALA A 13 -16.07 1.57 11.60
N LEU A 14 -16.29 0.70 10.59
CA LEU A 14 -15.57 0.76 9.30
C LEU A 14 -15.96 1.97 8.44
N GLN A 15 -17.22 2.44 8.53
CA GLN A 15 -17.64 3.69 7.89
C GLN A 15 -17.21 4.95 8.66
N ALA A 16 -17.04 4.87 9.97
CA ALA A 16 -16.51 5.96 10.80
C ALA A 16 -14.98 6.05 10.69
N ALA A 17 -14.28 4.94 10.52
CA ALA A 17 -12.86 4.93 10.14
C ALA A 17 -12.64 5.51 8.72
N ARG A 18 -13.65 5.45 7.84
CA ARG A 18 -13.64 6.15 6.55
C ARG A 18 -13.77 7.68 6.68
N ALA A 19 -14.09 8.20 7.87
CA ALA A 19 -14.14 9.64 8.13
C ALA A 19 -12.81 10.21 8.67
N VAL A 20 -11.71 9.45 8.68
CA VAL A 20 -10.38 10.00 8.94
C VAL A 20 -9.75 10.46 7.63
N HIS A 21 -10.39 11.40 6.96
CA HIS A 21 -9.81 12.13 5.82
C HIS A 21 -10.01 13.63 5.97
N SER A 22 -10.04 14.13 7.21
CA SER A 22 -9.69 15.52 7.46
C SER A 22 -8.17 15.60 7.58
N VAL A 23 -7.47 15.33 6.47
CA VAL A 23 -6.14 15.89 6.30
C VAL A 23 -6.34 17.39 6.45
N ALA A 24 -5.67 18.01 7.40
CA ALA A 24 -5.65 19.46 7.50
C ALA A 24 -5.12 19.99 6.16
N VAL A 25 -6.04 20.36 5.26
CA VAL A 25 -5.72 20.91 3.95
C VAL A 25 -5.09 22.26 4.23
N LEU A 26 -3.76 22.30 4.18
CA LEU A 26 -3.07 23.57 4.10
C LEU A 26 -3.25 23.99 2.64
N GLN A 27 -4.25 24.82 2.35
CA GLN A 27 -4.43 25.43 1.03
C GLN A 27 -3.21 26.31 0.72
N ASN A 28 -2.14 25.69 0.25
CA ASN A 28 -0.83 26.31 0.07
C ASN A 28 -0.61 26.82 -1.36
N ALA A 29 -1.41 26.36 -2.33
CA ALA A 29 -1.25 26.71 -3.74
C ALA A 29 -2.60 26.87 -4.45
N SER A 30 -2.65 27.79 -5.42
CA SER A 30 -3.82 27.96 -6.29
C SER A 30 -3.97 26.74 -7.22
N PRO A 31 -5.20 26.19 -7.37
CA PRO A 31 -5.44 25.07 -8.28
C PRO A 31 -5.08 25.41 -9.73
N ALA A 32 -4.45 24.46 -10.43
CA ALA A 32 -4.16 24.59 -11.84
C ALA A 32 -5.46 24.58 -12.66
N THR A 33 -5.52 25.40 -13.71
CA THR A 33 -6.66 25.45 -14.65
C THR A 33 -6.59 24.34 -15.70
N VAL A 34 -5.41 23.79 -15.92
CA VAL A 34 -5.11 22.70 -16.85
C VAL A 34 -4.24 21.70 -16.10
N ALA A 35 -4.56 20.41 -16.23
CA ALA A 35 -3.80 19.37 -15.54
C ALA A 35 -2.37 19.31 -16.06
N GLU A 36 -1.42 19.26 -15.14
CA GLU A 36 -0.01 19.03 -15.47
C GLU A 36 0.22 17.61 -15.99
N LYS A 37 1.36 17.42 -16.67
CA LYS A 37 1.79 16.10 -17.14
C LYS A 37 2.09 15.18 -15.95
N LEU A 38 1.56 13.96 -16.02
CA LEU A 38 1.87 12.90 -15.06
C LEU A 38 3.38 12.58 -15.07
N GLY A 39 3.89 12.15 -13.93
CA GLY A 39 5.29 11.76 -13.74
C GLY A 39 6.24 12.93 -13.50
N SER A 40 5.70 14.12 -13.22
CA SER A 40 6.50 15.32 -12.93
C SER A 40 6.62 15.47 -11.41
N PRO A 41 7.82 15.32 -10.82
CA PRO A 41 7.99 15.39 -9.37
C PRO A 41 7.67 16.80 -8.85
N VAL A 42 7.16 16.88 -7.61
CA VAL A 42 6.99 18.17 -6.95
C VAL A 42 8.38 18.74 -6.64
N PRO A 43 8.72 19.94 -7.12
CA PRO A 43 10.03 20.52 -6.85
C PRO A 43 10.15 20.90 -5.36
N LYS A 44 11.32 20.64 -4.78
CA LYS A 44 11.61 20.91 -3.36
C LYS A 44 11.36 22.37 -2.97
N GLU A 45 11.58 23.29 -3.92
CA GLU A 45 11.33 24.71 -3.78
C GLU A 45 9.84 25.01 -3.58
N ALA A 46 8.94 24.29 -4.25
CA ALA A 46 7.51 24.45 -4.08
C ALA A 46 7.05 23.97 -2.70
N VAL A 47 7.58 22.83 -2.23
CA VAL A 47 7.30 22.30 -0.89
C VAL A 47 7.81 23.26 0.19
N ALA A 48 9.00 23.81 0.00
CA ALA A 48 9.60 24.77 0.92
C ALA A 48 8.83 26.10 0.98
N ALA A 49 8.41 26.62 -0.19
CA ALA A 49 7.59 27.82 -0.28
C ALA A 49 6.24 27.64 0.42
N ALA A 50 5.59 26.50 0.24
CA ALA A 50 4.34 26.15 0.93
C ALA A 50 4.51 26.10 2.46
N ASN A 51 5.67 25.63 2.94
CA ASN A 51 6.01 25.61 4.36
C ASN A 51 6.64 26.92 4.88
N LYS A 52 6.76 27.96 4.03
CA LYS A 52 7.36 29.27 4.38
C LYS A 52 8.79 29.16 4.93
N VAL A 53 9.57 28.20 4.41
CA VAL A 53 10.97 27.99 4.79
C VAL A 53 11.88 27.98 3.56
N PRO A 54 13.17 28.36 3.67
CA PRO A 54 14.13 28.17 2.59
C PRO A 54 14.32 26.68 2.25
N ALA A 55 14.36 26.34 0.96
CA ALA A 55 14.51 24.96 0.49
C ALA A 55 15.75 24.25 1.09
N ALA A 56 16.84 24.99 1.31
CA ALA A 56 18.07 24.48 1.89
C ALA A 56 17.91 23.93 3.33
N ILE A 57 16.90 24.39 4.08
CA ILE A 57 16.67 23.96 5.46
C ILE A 57 15.36 23.18 5.65
N LEU A 58 14.60 22.90 4.58
CA LEU A 58 13.29 22.25 4.65
C LEU A 58 13.30 20.98 5.52
N GLU A 59 14.23 20.07 5.25
CA GLU A 59 14.37 18.79 5.97
C GLU A 59 14.85 18.95 7.42
N LYS A 60 15.41 20.10 7.78
CA LYS A 60 15.82 20.43 9.16
C LYS A 60 14.74 21.17 9.92
N ALA A 61 13.93 21.97 9.24
CA ALA A 61 12.93 22.85 9.85
C ALA A 61 11.54 22.18 9.93
N CYS A 62 11.24 21.21 9.06
CA CYS A 62 9.93 20.58 8.97
C CYS A 62 10.02 19.07 9.26
N ASN A 63 9.02 18.53 9.94
CA ASN A 63 8.84 17.10 10.11
C ASN A 63 8.64 16.43 8.72
N PRO A 64 9.30 15.30 8.42
CA PRO A 64 9.10 14.55 7.17
C PRO A 64 7.63 14.33 6.78
N ARG A 65 6.75 14.10 7.76
CA ARG A 65 5.30 13.94 7.52
C ARG A 65 4.66 15.20 7.00
N LEU A 66 4.97 16.34 7.62
CA LEU A 66 4.49 17.64 7.16
C LEU A 66 4.95 17.91 5.72
N VAL A 67 6.19 17.55 5.38
CA VAL A 67 6.72 17.63 4.01
C VAL A 67 5.92 16.74 3.06
N ALA A 68 5.69 15.47 3.41
CA ALA A 68 4.94 14.51 2.60
C ALA A 68 3.47 14.92 2.38
N PHE A 69 2.78 15.38 3.42
CA PHE A 69 1.42 15.91 3.30
C PHE A 69 1.38 17.20 2.48
N THR A 70 2.40 18.05 2.56
CA THR A 70 2.51 19.24 1.71
C THR A 70 2.68 18.85 0.24
N GLU A 71 3.51 17.84 -0.07
CA GLU A 71 3.65 17.34 -1.45
C GLU A 71 2.32 16.84 -2.01
N MET A 72 1.53 16.15 -1.19
CA MET A 72 0.19 15.72 -1.57
C MET A 72 -0.77 16.91 -1.80
N ASP A 73 -0.74 17.93 -0.95
CA ASP A 73 -1.56 19.14 -1.14
C ASP A 73 -1.16 19.90 -2.42
N LEU A 74 0.14 19.94 -2.74
CA LEU A 74 0.60 20.49 -4.01
C LEU A 74 0.12 19.63 -5.19
N ALA A 75 0.11 18.30 -5.07
CA ALA A 75 -0.47 17.42 -6.07
C ALA A 75 -1.98 17.68 -6.28
N ARG A 76 -2.73 17.99 -5.20
CA ARG A 76 -4.15 18.40 -5.30
C ARG A 76 -4.31 19.64 -6.16
N ALA A 77 -3.43 20.64 -6.02
CA ALA A 77 -3.47 21.85 -6.84
C ALA A 77 -3.10 21.56 -8.31
N ARG A 78 -2.02 20.82 -8.54
CA ARG A 78 -1.48 20.51 -9.88
C ARG A 78 -2.42 19.67 -10.74
N PHE A 79 -3.13 18.73 -10.11
CA PHE A 79 -4.04 17.81 -10.79
C PHE A 79 -5.52 18.12 -10.55
N ALA A 80 -5.84 19.31 -10.06
CA ALA A 80 -7.21 19.72 -9.77
C ALA A 80 -8.22 19.44 -10.92
N PRO A 81 -7.90 19.67 -12.21
CA PRO A 81 -8.83 19.37 -13.30
C PRO A 81 -9.11 17.87 -13.47
N LEU A 82 -8.10 17.02 -13.28
CA LEU A 82 -8.26 15.56 -13.34
C LEU A 82 -9.05 15.06 -12.13
N ILE A 83 -8.74 15.55 -10.92
CA ILE A 83 -9.48 15.23 -9.70
C ILE A 83 -10.96 15.62 -9.86
N ALA A 84 -11.22 16.84 -10.35
CA ALA A 84 -12.59 17.34 -10.56
C ALA A 84 -13.37 16.55 -11.64
N SER A 85 -12.68 15.88 -12.56
CA SER A 85 -13.33 15.02 -13.56
C SER A 85 -13.94 13.74 -12.96
N ILE A 86 -13.55 13.36 -11.74
CA ILE A 86 -14.11 12.21 -11.01
C ILE A 86 -15.41 12.65 -10.35
N THR A 87 -16.51 12.46 -11.08
CA THR A 87 -17.86 12.76 -10.59
C THR A 87 -18.46 11.59 -9.81
N ALA A 88 -19.48 11.87 -8.99
CA ALA A 88 -20.16 10.86 -8.17
C ALA A 88 -20.77 9.67 -8.95
N GLY A 89 -21.01 9.83 -10.25
CA GLY A 89 -21.53 8.78 -11.12
C GLY A 89 -20.45 7.90 -11.76
N MET A 90 -19.16 8.19 -11.54
CA MET A 90 -18.07 7.47 -12.16
C MET A 90 -17.82 6.13 -11.46
N ASP A 91 -17.94 5.01 -12.18
CA ASP A 91 -17.60 3.69 -11.64
C ASP A 91 -16.37 3.12 -12.34
N PHE A 92 -15.24 3.11 -11.65
CA PHE A 92 -14.01 2.52 -12.16
C PHE A 92 -14.10 1.00 -12.35
N ASN A 93 -14.97 0.28 -11.62
CA ASN A 93 -15.19 -1.15 -11.87
C ASN A 93 -15.78 -1.38 -13.27
N HIS A 94 -16.61 -0.45 -13.74
CA HIS A 94 -17.17 -0.53 -15.08
C HIS A 94 -16.06 -0.42 -16.14
N VAL A 95 -15.09 0.47 -15.95
CA VAL A 95 -13.91 0.60 -16.83
C VAL A 95 -13.13 -0.70 -16.86
N GLU A 96 -12.85 -1.29 -15.69
CA GLU A 96 -12.14 -2.57 -15.59
C GLU A 96 -12.85 -3.69 -16.34
N HIS A 97 -14.17 -3.82 -16.16
CA HIS A 97 -14.97 -4.83 -16.85
C HIS A 97 -14.99 -4.62 -18.36
N GLN A 98 -15.10 -3.37 -18.82
CA GLN A 98 -15.03 -3.06 -20.24
C GLN A 98 -13.68 -3.46 -20.83
N VAL A 99 -12.57 -3.10 -20.18
CA VAL A 99 -11.23 -3.48 -20.64
C VAL A 99 -11.08 -4.99 -20.66
N ALA A 100 -11.44 -5.68 -19.57
CA ALA A 100 -11.37 -7.14 -19.49
C ALA A 100 -12.17 -7.83 -20.60
N SER A 101 -13.36 -7.32 -20.94
CA SER A 101 -14.19 -7.89 -22.01
C SER A 101 -13.51 -7.85 -23.39
N LYS A 102 -12.76 -6.77 -23.68
CA LYS A 102 -12.02 -6.61 -24.95
C LYS A 102 -10.91 -7.67 -25.10
N PHE A 103 -10.18 -7.95 -24.03
CA PHE A 103 -9.09 -8.92 -24.04
C PHE A 103 -9.59 -10.37 -23.94
N ASN A 104 -10.69 -10.62 -23.22
CA ASN A 104 -11.30 -11.94 -23.15
C ASN A 104 -11.85 -12.41 -24.50
N ALA A 105 -12.35 -11.48 -25.33
CA ALA A 105 -12.80 -11.79 -26.68
C ALA A 105 -11.64 -12.15 -27.63
N ASP A 106 -10.43 -11.68 -27.35
CA ASP A 106 -9.27 -11.86 -28.23
C ASP A 106 -7.97 -12.00 -27.44
N LYS A 107 -7.70 -13.23 -26.98
CA LYS A 107 -6.49 -13.57 -26.20
C LYS A 107 -5.19 -13.31 -26.97
N SER A 108 -5.24 -13.20 -28.30
CA SER A 108 -4.04 -12.88 -29.11
C SER A 108 -3.53 -11.45 -28.85
N LYS A 109 -4.38 -10.59 -28.26
CA LYS A 109 -4.05 -9.22 -27.90
C LYS A 109 -3.43 -9.08 -26.50
N LEU A 110 -3.17 -10.17 -25.77
CA LEU A 110 -2.50 -10.15 -24.46
C LEU A 110 -0.99 -9.85 -24.59
N MET A 111 -0.67 -8.73 -25.23
CA MET A 111 0.68 -8.22 -25.41
C MET A 111 0.82 -6.89 -24.69
N PRO A 112 2.02 -6.55 -24.17
CA PRO A 112 2.26 -5.25 -23.55
C PRO A 112 2.00 -4.12 -24.55
N VAL A 113 1.47 -3.00 -24.07
CA VAL A 113 1.21 -1.82 -24.91
C VAL A 113 2.54 -1.10 -25.18
N PRO A 114 3.06 -1.07 -26.42
CA PRO A 114 4.36 -0.47 -26.69
C PRO A 114 4.35 1.04 -26.44
N GLY A 115 5.38 1.54 -25.74
CA GLY A 115 5.52 2.97 -25.44
C GLY A 115 4.45 3.52 -24.49
N ALA A 116 3.83 2.66 -23.67
CA ALA A 116 2.80 3.08 -22.72
C ALA A 116 3.31 4.13 -21.72
N LEU A 117 4.53 3.99 -21.21
CA LEU A 117 5.14 4.98 -20.32
C LEU A 117 5.21 6.36 -20.98
N LYS A 118 5.71 6.42 -22.23
CA LYS A 118 5.80 7.66 -23.00
C LYS A 118 4.42 8.28 -23.19
N LYS A 119 3.43 7.47 -23.57
CA LYS A 119 2.06 7.94 -23.77
C LYS A 119 1.45 8.47 -22.47
N LEU A 120 1.62 7.80 -21.34
CA LEU A 120 1.15 8.26 -20.04
C LEU A 120 1.73 9.62 -19.67
N ARG A 121 3.03 9.82 -19.90
CA ARG A 121 3.76 11.04 -19.55
C ARG A 121 3.48 12.21 -20.49
N GLU A 122 3.42 11.96 -21.80
CA GLU A 122 3.35 13.03 -22.80
C GLU A 122 1.92 13.44 -23.16
N THR A 123 0.93 12.59 -22.90
CA THR A 123 -0.47 12.88 -23.19
C THR A 123 -1.02 13.91 -22.21
N GLN A 124 -1.67 14.95 -22.73
CA GLN A 124 -2.49 15.85 -21.94
C GLN A 124 -3.86 15.21 -21.74
N TRP A 125 -4.03 14.53 -20.61
CA TRP A 125 -5.24 13.79 -20.31
C TRP A 125 -6.42 14.72 -20.05
N LYS A 126 -7.57 14.41 -20.69
CA LYS A 126 -8.80 15.18 -20.57
C LYS A 126 -9.52 14.94 -19.24
N ASP A 127 -9.56 13.68 -18.83
CA ASP A 127 -10.28 13.21 -17.65
C ASP A 127 -9.66 11.92 -17.10
N MET A 128 -9.99 11.59 -15.85
CA MET A 128 -9.46 10.39 -15.21
C MET A 128 -10.06 9.10 -15.74
N ALA A 129 -11.23 9.12 -16.39
CA ALA A 129 -11.76 7.93 -17.04
C ALA A 129 -10.84 7.47 -18.19
N ALA A 130 -10.33 8.42 -18.99
CA ALA A 130 -9.36 8.14 -20.04
C ALA A 130 -8.02 7.65 -19.49
N VAL A 131 -7.52 8.27 -18.41
CA VAL A 131 -6.27 7.83 -17.74
C VAL A 131 -6.40 6.40 -17.25
N ILE A 132 -7.47 6.08 -16.52
CA ILE A 132 -7.68 4.76 -15.93
C ILE A 132 -7.98 3.70 -16.99
N THR A 133 -8.70 4.04 -18.07
CA THR A 133 -8.89 3.12 -19.19
C THR A 133 -7.56 2.72 -19.80
N PHE A 134 -6.67 3.69 -20.07
CA PHE A 134 -5.36 3.39 -20.65
C PHE A 134 -4.44 2.65 -19.68
N TYR A 135 -4.48 3.01 -18.40
CA TYR A 135 -3.78 2.29 -17.34
C TYR A 135 -4.22 0.82 -17.27
N GLU A 136 -5.53 0.56 -17.27
CA GLU A 136 -6.09 -0.79 -17.25
C GLU A 136 -5.74 -1.56 -18.52
N GLU A 137 -5.80 -0.94 -19.71
CA GLU A 137 -5.38 -1.57 -20.96
C GLU A 137 -3.88 -1.97 -20.95
N THR A 138 -3.04 -1.17 -20.29
CA THR A 138 -1.60 -1.43 -20.12
C THR A 138 -1.36 -2.55 -19.10
N MET A 139 -2.07 -2.52 -17.98
CA MET A 139 -1.86 -3.45 -16.86
C MET A 139 -2.53 -4.81 -17.07
N TYR A 140 -3.60 -4.89 -17.86
CA TYR A 140 -4.37 -6.12 -18.00
C TYR A 140 -3.53 -7.31 -18.49
N PRO A 141 -2.72 -7.21 -19.56
CA PRO A 141 -1.84 -8.31 -19.97
C PRO A 141 -0.81 -8.69 -18.90
N ILE A 142 -0.27 -7.70 -18.17
CA ILE A 142 0.70 -7.91 -17.09
C ILE A 142 0.07 -8.71 -15.95
N ARG A 143 -1.12 -8.29 -15.48
CA ARG A 143 -1.86 -9.00 -14.42
C ARG A 143 -2.25 -10.41 -14.84
N MET A 144 -2.67 -10.61 -16.08
CA MET A 144 -3.00 -11.94 -16.59
C MET A 144 -1.78 -12.87 -16.57
N LYS A 145 -0.60 -12.38 -16.99
CA LYS A 145 0.64 -13.16 -16.91
C LYS A 145 1.15 -13.38 -15.49
N HIS A 146 0.93 -12.42 -14.60
CA HIS A 146 1.23 -12.61 -13.19
C HIS A 146 0.32 -13.68 -12.54
N ASN A 147 -0.97 -13.71 -12.88
CA ASN A 147 -1.89 -14.75 -12.41
C ASN A 147 -1.45 -16.14 -12.92
N GLU A 148 -1.05 -16.25 -14.19
CA GLU A 148 -0.48 -17.48 -14.74
C GLU A 148 0.79 -17.92 -13.99
N TYR A 149 1.67 -16.97 -13.63
CA TYR A 149 2.82 -17.25 -12.77
C TYR A 149 2.38 -17.82 -11.41
N LYS A 150 1.34 -17.25 -10.79
CA LYS A 150 0.84 -17.71 -9.47
C LYS A 150 0.28 -19.12 -9.53
N ASP A 151 -0.39 -19.49 -10.61
CA ASP A 151 -0.86 -20.87 -10.83
C ASP A 151 0.33 -21.86 -10.94
N TYR A 152 1.38 -21.48 -11.66
CA TYR A 152 2.61 -22.28 -11.74
C TYR A 152 3.37 -22.33 -10.41
N GLU A 153 3.41 -21.24 -9.66
CA GLU A 153 4.01 -21.17 -8.33
C GLU A 153 3.32 -22.15 -7.36
N LEU A 154 1.98 -22.14 -7.33
CA LEU A 154 1.18 -23.08 -6.56
C LEU A 154 1.42 -24.54 -6.97
N THR A 155 1.48 -24.79 -8.28
CA THR A 155 1.80 -26.11 -8.83
C THR A 155 3.21 -26.57 -8.37
N SER A 156 4.19 -25.68 -8.44
CA SER A 156 5.56 -25.94 -7.95
C SER A 156 5.58 -26.26 -6.45
N PHE A 157 4.78 -25.56 -5.62
CA PHE A 157 4.65 -25.89 -4.19
C PHE A 157 4.10 -27.29 -3.98
N HIS A 158 3.05 -27.68 -4.69
CA HIS A 158 2.48 -29.02 -4.59
C HIS A 158 3.50 -30.11 -4.99
N ILE A 159 4.20 -29.92 -6.10
CA ILE A 159 5.23 -30.86 -6.56
C ILE A 159 6.38 -30.96 -5.53
N LYS A 160 6.83 -29.83 -4.97
CA LYS A 160 7.87 -29.82 -3.92
C LYS A 160 7.44 -30.58 -2.67
N ASP A 161 6.17 -30.45 -2.25
CA ASP A 161 5.64 -31.20 -1.10
C ASP A 161 5.64 -32.71 -1.38
N VAL A 162 5.20 -33.13 -2.57
CA VAL A 162 5.24 -34.53 -3.02
C VAL A 162 6.68 -35.07 -3.00
N LEU A 163 7.64 -34.31 -3.54
CA LEU A 163 9.05 -34.69 -3.55
C LEU A 163 9.65 -34.77 -2.14
N LYS A 164 9.21 -33.91 -1.22
CA LYS A 164 9.65 -33.92 0.19
C LYS A 164 9.18 -35.18 0.92
N ARG A 165 7.97 -35.66 0.64
CA ARG A 165 7.45 -36.94 1.20
C ARG A 165 8.24 -38.15 0.67
N GLY A 166 8.72 -38.08 -0.58
CA GLY A 166 9.68 -39.02 -1.14
C GLY A 166 9.21 -40.48 -1.16
N LEU A 167 10.17 -41.41 -1.06
CA LEU A 167 9.90 -42.86 -1.15
C LEU A 167 9.04 -43.42 -0.01
N THR A 168 8.86 -42.65 1.07
CA THR A 168 7.97 -43.05 2.18
C THR A 168 6.50 -43.05 1.79
N ALA A 169 6.13 -42.31 0.73
CA ALA A 169 4.76 -42.18 0.26
C ALA A 169 4.55 -42.59 -1.21
N PHE A 170 5.60 -42.58 -2.03
CA PHE A 170 5.48 -42.78 -3.49
C PHE A 170 6.58 -43.66 -4.09
N LYS A 171 6.32 -44.23 -5.27
CA LYS A 171 7.30 -45.02 -6.04
C LYS A 171 8.33 -44.12 -6.73
N GLN A 172 9.53 -44.65 -6.98
CA GLN A 172 10.63 -43.93 -7.62
C GLN A 172 10.24 -43.33 -8.98
N ASP A 173 9.59 -44.11 -9.85
CA ASP A 173 9.17 -43.65 -11.18
C ASP A 173 8.25 -42.43 -11.12
N PHE A 174 7.35 -42.37 -10.13
CA PHE A 174 6.47 -41.22 -9.91
C PHE A 174 7.27 -40.00 -9.43
N LEU A 175 8.20 -40.18 -8.50
CA LEU A 175 9.06 -39.09 -8.04
C LEU A 175 9.93 -38.51 -9.16
N ASP A 176 10.40 -39.34 -10.09
CA ASP A 176 11.18 -38.89 -11.23
C ASP A 176 10.32 -38.14 -12.26
N GLN A 177 9.07 -38.55 -12.48
CA GLN A 177 8.09 -37.76 -13.23
C GLN A 177 7.84 -36.39 -12.58
N GLN A 178 7.69 -36.34 -11.25
CA GLN A 178 7.48 -35.10 -10.51
C GLN A 178 8.70 -34.15 -10.61
N LYS A 179 9.93 -34.67 -10.61
CA LYS A 179 11.14 -33.85 -10.84
C LYS A 179 11.18 -33.26 -12.26
N ALA A 180 10.83 -34.08 -13.26
CA ALA A 180 10.76 -33.61 -14.65
C ALA A 180 9.70 -32.51 -14.80
N GLU A 181 8.53 -32.69 -14.19
CA GLU A 181 7.45 -31.71 -14.22
C GLU A 181 7.83 -30.42 -13.47
N LEU A 182 8.49 -30.52 -12.32
CA LEU A 182 9.03 -29.35 -11.60
C LEU A 182 9.96 -28.52 -12.48
N THR A 183 10.76 -29.17 -13.32
CA THR A 183 11.68 -28.48 -14.24
C THR A 183 10.91 -27.68 -15.29
N LYS A 184 9.84 -28.26 -15.87
CA LYS A 184 8.98 -27.56 -16.82
C LYS A 184 8.24 -26.39 -16.16
N VAL A 185 7.64 -26.62 -14.99
CA VAL A 185 6.92 -25.58 -14.23
C VAL A 185 7.85 -24.40 -13.92
N LYS A 186 9.09 -24.66 -13.48
CA LYS A 186 10.09 -23.60 -13.25
C LYS A 186 10.43 -22.83 -14.53
N ALA A 187 10.51 -23.51 -15.68
CA ALA A 187 10.74 -22.84 -16.96
C ALA A 187 9.56 -21.94 -17.35
N SER A 188 8.32 -22.40 -17.13
CA SER A 188 7.11 -21.59 -17.35
C SER A 188 7.04 -20.38 -16.41
N MET A 189 7.34 -20.57 -15.11
CA MET A 189 7.44 -19.46 -14.16
C MET A 189 8.44 -18.40 -14.62
N LYS A 190 9.64 -18.84 -15.05
CA LYS A 190 10.65 -17.92 -15.57
C LYS A 190 10.16 -17.17 -16.81
N ALA A 191 9.49 -17.84 -17.74
CA ALA A 191 8.94 -17.18 -18.93
C ALA A 191 7.88 -16.11 -18.57
N CYS A 192 7.04 -16.37 -17.56
CA CYS A 192 6.10 -15.37 -17.06
C CYS A 192 6.82 -14.18 -16.40
N ASP A 193 7.81 -14.44 -15.55
CA ASP A 193 8.61 -13.39 -14.91
C ASP A 193 9.35 -12.52 -15.94
N ASP A 194 9.99 -13.15 -16.93
CA ASP A 194 10.70 -12.45 -18.01
C ASP A 194 9.74 -11.57 -18.83
N PHE A 195 8.52 -12.07 -19.12
CA PHE A 195 7.48 -11.29 -19.78
C PHE A 195 7.04 -10.09 -18.95
N VAL A 196 6.72 -10.29 -17.67
CA VAL A 196 6.28 -9.21 -16.77
C VAL A 196 7.38 -8.17 -16.64
N HIS A 197 8.62 -8.60 -16.41
CA HIS A 197 9.75 -7.68 -16.27
C HIS A 197 9.96 -6.83 -17.53
N ALA A 198 9.95 -7.45 -18.71
CA ALA A 198 10.07 -6.73 -19.98
C ALA A 198 8.91 -5.75 -20.21
N ALA A 199 7.68 -6.15 -19.87
CA ALA A 199 6.49 -5.30 -20.02
C ALA A 199 6.53 -4.06 -19.11
N VAL A 200 6.97 -4.23 -17.86
CA VAL A 200 6.96 -3.18 -16.84
C VAL A 200 7.89 -2.02 -17.20
N VAL A 201 9.09 -2.32 -17.71
CA VAL A 201 10.14 -1.32 -18.02
C VAL A 201 9.63 -0.22 -18.95
N ASP A 202 8.80 -0.58 -19.94
CA ASP A 202 8.27 0.35 -20.94
C ASP A 202 6.82 0.81 -20.65
N ALA A 203 6.21 0.29 -19.58
CA ALA A 203 4.81 0.54 -19.24
C ALA A 203 4.63 1.65 -18.21
N LEU A 204 5.33 1.56 -17.08
CA LEU A 204 5.08 2.38 -15.89
C LEU A 204 6.36 2.65 -15.13
N ASP A 205 6.40 3.79 -14.43
CA ASP A 205 7.47 4.13 -13.51
C ASP A 205 6.91 4.62 -12.17
N THR A 206 7.81 4.80 -11.20
CA THR A 206 7.47 5.30 -9.88
C THR A 206 6.72 6.63 -9.95
N ALA A 207 7.17 7.60 -10.74
CA ALA A 207 6.57 8.93 -10.75
C ALA A 207 5.12 8.90 -11.27
N ILE A 208 4.87 8.19 -12.38
CA ILE A 208 3.55 8.04 -12.99
C ILE A 208 2.60 7.32 -12.05
N CYS A 209 3.00 6.17 -11.49
CA CYS A 209 2.13 5.40 -10.60
C CYS A 209 1.76 6.20 -9.34
N ASN A 210 2.73 6.91 -8.75
CA ASN A 210 2.46 7.74 -7.57
C ASN A 210 1.52 8.91 -7.89
N ASP A 211 1.66 9.57 -9.05
CA ASP A 211 0.75 10.65 -9.45
C ASP A 211 -0.68 10.13 -9.63
N ILE A 212 -0.87 9.01 -10.35
CA ILE A 212 -2.21 8.42 -10.55
C ILE A 212 -2.80 7.98 -9.21
N ALA A 213 -2.02 7.30 -8.37
CA ALA A 213 -2.46 6.88 -7.03
C ALA A 213 -2.83 8.08 -6.16
N ASN A 214 -2.06 9.18 -6.18
CA ASN A 214 -2.35 10.39 -5.42
C ASN A 214 -3.62 11.10 -5.90
N ILE A 215 -3.81 11.24 -7.22
CA ILE A 215 -5.04 11.81 -7.79
C ILE A 215 -6.26 11.04 -7.30
N LEU A 216 -6.22 9.71 -7.39
CA LEU A 216 -7.32 8.84 -6.99
C LEU A 216 -7.52 8.78 -5.48
N ARG A 217 -6.43 8.86 -4.69
CA ARG A 217 -6.50 8.90 -3.23
C ARG A 217 -7.15 10.19 -2.74
N ILE A 218 -6.75 11.33 -3.32
CA ILE A 218 -7.34 12.64 -3.05
C ILE A 218 -8.82 12.64 -3.44
N ALA A 219 -9.17 12.17 -4.65
CA ALA A 219 -10.57 12.02 -5.04
C ALA A 219 -11.32 11.01 -4.15
N GLY A 220 -10.60 10.00 -3.66
CA GLY A 220 -11.08 8.94 -2.78
C GLY A 220 -11.61 9.42 -1.43
N GLU A 221 -11.22 10.61 -0.99
CA GLU A 221 -11.76 11.29 0.20
C GLU A 221 -13.28 11.45 0.12
N GLN A 222 -13.81 11.63 -1.10
CA GLN A 222 -15.24 11.82 -1.36
C GLN A 222 -15.82 10.75 -2.29
N HIS A 223 -14.98 9.90 -2.89
CA HIS A 223 -15.40 8.95 -3.93
C HIS A 223 -14.89 7.52 -3.67
N PRO A 224 -15.73 6.60 -3.15
CA PRO A 224 -15.30 5.25 -2.75
C PRO A 224 -14.66 4.41 -3.86
N HIS A 225 -15.08 4.56 -5.13
CA HIS A 225 -14.46 3.83 -6.23
C HIS A 225 -13.08 4.38 -6.58
N ALA A 226 -12.84 5.67 -6.37
CA ALA A 226 -11.53 6.28 -6.62
C ALA A 226 -10.52 5.78 -5.58
N HIS A 227 -10.95 5.72 -4.31
CA HIS A 227 -10.15 5.14 -3.24
C HIS A 227 -9.77 3.68 -3.53
N ARG A 228 -10.72 2.85 -3.98
CA ARG A 228 -10.45 1.45 -4.36
C ARG A 228 -9.45 1.35 -5.50
N MET A 229 -9.59 2.18 -6.54
CA MET A 229 -8.64 2.20 -7.65
C MET A 229 -7.25 2.67 -7.20
N ALA A 230 -7.16 3.60 -6.25
CA ALA A 230 -5.87 4.02 -5.68
C ALA A 230 -5.15 2.84 -5.01
N LEU A 231 -5.86 2.07 -4.18
CA LEU A 231 -5.30 0.87 -3.54
C LEU A 231 -4.85 -0.17 -4.57
N LYS A 232 -5.66 -0.39 -5.61
CA LYS A 232 -5.31 -1.31 -6.70
C LYS A 232 -4.01 -0.91 -7.39
N ILE A 233 -3.80 0.39 -7.65
CA ILE A 233 -2.54 0.86 -8.26
C ILE A 233 -1.35 0.61 -7.34
N LEU A 234 -1.51 0.80 -6.02
CA LEU A 234 -0.44 0.49 -5.06
C LEU A 234 -0.15 -1.01 -5.05
N ASP A 235 -1.16 -1.86 -5.09
CA ASP A 235 -1.00 -3.32 -5.21
C ASP A 235 -0.30 -3.71 -6.52
N ASP A 236 -0.63 -3.05 -7.63
CA ASP A 236 0.04 -3.25 -8.91
C ASP A 236 1.52 -2.82 -8.84
N MET A 237 1.84 -1.72 -8.15
CA MET A 237 3.22 -1.30 -7.92
C MET A 237 4.01 -2.38 -7.16
N ASN A 238 3.41 -2.97 -6.10
CA ASN A 238 4.02 -4.09 -5.38
C ASN A 238 4.26 -5.29 -6.30
N MET A 239 3.25 -5.68 -7.09
CA MET A 239 3.33 -6.79 -8.05
C MET A 239 4.47 -6.59 -9.06
N MET A 240 4.59 -5.37 -9.60
CA MET A 240 5.58 -5.01 -10.61
C MET A 240 6.96 -4.65 -10.02
N LYS A 241 7.09 -4.64 -8.69
CA LYS A 241 8.29 -4.17 -7.97
C LYS A 241 8.68 -2.72 -8.30
N ILE A 242 7.68 -1.87 -8.57
CA ILE A 242 7.88 -0.42 -8.72
C ILE A 242 7.88 0.18 -7.32
N PRO A 243 8.95 0.87 -6.89
CA PRO A 243 8.99 1.44 -5.55
C PRO A 243 8.02 2.62 -5.43
N TYR A 244 7.50 2.83 -4.22
CA TYR A 244 6.82 4.06 -3.85
C TYR A 244 7.83 5.21 -3.72
N ASN A 245 7.39 6.45 -3.94
CA ASN A 245 8.21 7.60 -3.60
C ASN A 245 8.18 7.83 -2.08
N ALA A 246 9.11 8.66 -1.58
CA ALA A 246 9.25 8.90 -0.14
C ALA A 246 7.96 9.43 0.51
N ALA A 247 7.28 10.38 -0.14
CA ALA A 247 6.03 10.95 0.36
C ALA A 247 4.91 9.91 0.46
N THR A 248 4.75 9.03 -0.53
CA THR A 248 3.76 7.95 -0.49
C THR A 248 4.08 6.95 0.60
N CYS A 249 5.35 6.58 0.81
CA CYS A 249 5.75 5.72 1.94
C CYS A 249 5.33 6.32 3.29
N GLU A 250 5.68 7.59 3.52
CA GLU A 250 5.35 8.31 4.76
C GLU A 250 3.84 8.41 4.98
N ILE A 251 3.07 8.67 3.92
CA ILE A 251 1.61 8.77 3.97
C ILE A 251 0.97 7.40 4.25
N LEU A 252 1.44 6.31 3.63
CA LEU A 252 0.92 4.96 3.88
C LEU A 252 1.20 4.53 5.32
N GLN A 253 2.37 4.88 5.84
CA GLN A 253 2.70 4.67 7.25
C GLN A 253 1.76 5.49 8.16
N ALA A 254 1.58 6.78 7.89
CA ALA A 254 0.65 7.63 8.65
C ALA A 254 -0.79 7.09 8.62
N THR A 255 -1.26 6.63 7.46
CA THR A 255 -2.61 6.06 7.29
C THR A 255 -2.80 4.81 8.12
N THR A 256 -1.77 3.96 8.23
CA THR A 256 -1.82 2.71 9.01
C THR A 256 -2.05 2.98 10.50
N PHE A 257 -1.49 4.08 11.01
CA PHE A 257 -1.64 4.51 12.41
C PHE A 257 -2.73 5.56 12.63
N ASN A 258 -3.46 5.93 11.58
CA ASN A 258 -4.48 6.96 11.61
C ASN A 258 -3.94 8.35 12.04
N ASP A 259 -2.71 8.64 11.63
CA ASP A 259 -1.96 9.83 12.01
C ASP A 259 -2.23 11.01 11.06
N GLY A 260 -2.39 12.20 11.64
CA GLY A 260 -2.35 13.47 10.93
C GLY A 260 -0.93 13.96 10.62
N PRO A 261 -0.80 15.08 9.90
CA PRO A 261 0.49 15.64 9.44
C PRO A 261 1.44 16.07 10.57
N PHE A 262 0.91 16.29 11.77
CA PHE A 262 1.67 16.67 12.97
C PHE A 262 1.78 15.53 13.97
N ASP A 263 1.05 14.44 13.77
CA ASP A 263 1.08 13.28 14.65
C ASP A 263 2.32 12.45 14.34
N ASN A 264 2.84 11.72 15.33
CA ASN A 264 3.99 10.85 15.18
C ASN A 264 3.81 9.54 15.94
N SER A 265 2.78 8.76 15.59
CA SER A 265 2.52 7.50 16.29
C SER A 265 3.62 6.46 16.14
N PRO A 266 4.37 6.34 15.03
CA PRO A 266 5.57 5.51 14.98
C PRO A 266 6.63 5.91 15.98
N LEU A 267 6.82 7.21 16.26
CA LEU A 267 7.68 7.64 17.36
C LEU A 267 7.08 7.24 18.72
N LEU A 268 5.76 7.31 18.89
CA LEU A 268 5.09 6.79 20.10
C LEU A 268 5.31 5.28 20.23
N PHE A 269 5.19 4.50 19.16
CA PHE A 269 5.45 3.05 19.16
C PHE A 269 6.93 2.74 19.36
N GLU A 270 7.86 3.46 18.73
CA GLU A 270 9.29 3.35 19.01
C GLU A 270 9.61 3.72 20.45
N VAL A 271 8.96 4.71 21.05
CA VAL A 271 9.16 5.08 22.47
C VAL A 271 8.49 4.06 23.41
N ILE A 272 7.43 3.38 22.98
CA ILE A 272 6.74 2.33 23.75
C ILE A 272 7.46 0.98 23.65
N GLU A 273 7.98 0.62 22.48
CA GLU A 273 8.68 -0.64 22.17
C GLU A 273 10.20 -0.55 22.41
N TYR A 274 10.78 0.64 22.26
CA TYR A 274 12.16 1.00 22.63
C TYR A 274 12.14 2.14 23.66
N PRO A 275 11.86 1.85 24.94
CA PRO A 275 11.70 2.84 26.01
C PRO A 275 12.95 3.68 26.32
N GLU A 276 14.08 3.45 25.66
CA GLU A 276 15.31 4.23 25.81
C GLU A 276 15.20 5.69 25.28
N ARG A 277 14.07 6.10 24.67
CA ARG A 277 13.98 7.41 24.00
C ARG A 277 12.86 8.38 24.40
N GLY A 278 12.11 8.19 25.50
CA GLY A 278 11.26 9.33 25.87
C GLY A 278 10.43 9.35 27.14
N GLU A 279 10.02 8.21 27.71
CA GLU A 279 9.09 8.26 28.88
C GLU A 279 9.43 7.25 29.98
N VAL A 280 10.67 6.80 30.03
CA VAL A 280 11.27 6.36 31.29
C VAL A 280 12.14 7.50 31.77
N THR A 281 11.77 8.14 32.87
CA THR A 281 12.80 8.87 33.61
C THR A 281 13.75 7.78 34.11
N ILE A 282 14.95 7.66 33.53
CA ILE A 282 15.99 6.80 34.09
C ILE A 282 16.41 7.46 35.41
N GLY A 283 15.59 7.28 36.45
CA GLY A 283 16.03 7.47 37.81
C GLY A 283 17.15 6.49 38.10
N ALA A 284 17.94 6.74 39.14
CA ALA A 284 19.09 5.90 39.54
C ALA A 284 18.71 4.48 40.03
N GLY A 285 17.51 3.98 39.70
CA GLY A 285 17.04 2.64 40.07
C GLY A 285 17.60 1.54 39.16
N SER A 286 17.48 0.28 39.59
CA SER A 286 17.94 -0.86 38.82
C SER A 286 17.04 -1.14 37.61
N LEU A 287 17.58 -1.81 36.59
CA LEU A 287 16.87 -2.20 35.36
C LEU A 287 15.59 -3.00 35.63
N GLU A 288 15.60 -3.82 36.68
CA GLU A 288 14.45 -4.61 37.10
C GLU A 288 13.31 -3.73 37.63
N SER A 289 13.62 -2.64 38.34
CA SER A 289 12.63 -1.67 38.83
C SER A 289 11.96 -0.94 37.67
N ILE A 290 12.75 -0.53 36.67
CA ILE A 290 12.26 0.17 35.48
C ILE A 290 11.35 -0.75 34.66
N SER A 291 11.74 -2.02 34.48
CA SER A 291 10.92 -3.01 33.77
C SER A 291 9.58 -3.26 34.46
N GLY A 292 9.53 -3.26 35.80
CA GLY A 292 8.29 -3.46 36.56
C GLY A 292 7.29 -2.31 36.39
N ASP A 293 7.77 -1.07 36.31
CA ASP A 293 6.91 0.11 36.18
C ASP A 293 6.27 0.23 34.79
N ILE A 294 7.01 -0.15 33.74
CA ILE A 294 6.51 -0.22 32.36
C ILE A 294 5.37 -1.26 32.26
N LEU A 295 5.54 -2.43 32.88
CA LEU A 295 4.53 -3.49 32.88
C LEU A 295 3.23 -3.04 33.56
N LYS A 296 3.33 -2.35 34.71
CA LYS A 296 2.18 -1.75 35.41
C LYS A 296 1.44 -0.74 34.54
N LEU A 297 2.16 0.06 33.75
CA LEU A 297 1.57 1.06 32.87
C LEU A 297 0.78 0.41 31.73
N ILE A 298 1.33 -0.63 31.11
CA ILE A 298 0.66 -1.43 30.06
C ILE A 298 -0.60 -2.12 30.62
N SER A 299 -0.48 -2.75 31.80
CA SER A 299 -1.58 -3.41 32.49
C SER A 299 -2.75 -2.48 32.79
N ASN A 300 -2.47 -1.31 33.38
CA ASN A 300 -3.48 -0.32 33.72
C ASN A 300 -4.19 0.23 32.48
N ARG A 301 -3.47 0.46 31.38
CA ARG A 301 -4.01 1.04 30.15
C ARG A 301 -4.89 0.08 29.36
N HIS A 302 -4.55 -1.21 29.39
CA HIS A 302 -5.24 -2.25 28.62
C HIS A 302 -6.12 -3.18 29.47
N GLN A 303 -6.34 -2.83 30.76
CA GLN A 303 -7.04 -3.66 31.75
C GLN A 303 -6.57 -5.12 31.77
N THR A 304 -5.28 -5.32 31.47
CA THR A 304 -4.68 -6.64 31.34
C THR A 304 -4.10 -7.05 32.69
N PRO A 305 -4.54 -8.15 33.31
CA PRO A 305 -4.03 -8.55 34.62
C PRO A 305 -2.52 -8.78 34.62
N LEU A 306 -1.82 -8.25 35.63
CA LEU A 306 -0.45 -8.62 35.95
C LEU A 306 -0.46 -9.66 37.05
N ASP A 307 0.16 -10.82 36.80
CA ASP A 307 0.50 -11.76 37.88
C ASP A 307 1.72 -11.19 38.62
N ASP A 308 1.57 -10.99 39.94
CA ASP A 308 2.59 -10.52 40.89
C ASP A 308 3.42 -9.30 40.44
N GLY A 309 2.88 -8.48 39.54
CA GLY A 309 3.54 -7.28 39.02
C GLY A 309 4.63 -7.54 37.96
N VAL A 310 4.76 -8.75 37.43
CA VAL A 310 5.89 -9.15 36.56
C VAL A 310 5.45 -9.77 35.22
N LEU A 311 4.28 -10.42 35.14
CA LEU A 311 3.86 -11.15 33.93
C LEU A 311 2.50 -10.68 33.39
N LEU A 312 2.45 -10.33 32.10
CA LEU A 312 1.21 -10.01 31.38
C LEU A 312 0.54 -11.30 30.91
N ARG A 313 -0.65 -11.61 31.44
CA ARG A 313 -1.45 -12.75 31.00
C ARG A 313 -2.87 -12.30 30.67
N SER A 314 -3.30 -12.55 29.45
CA SER A 314 -4.70 -12.43 29.06
C SER A 314 -5.07 -13.55 28.11
N THR A 315 -6.21 -14.19 28.40
CA THR A 315 -6.79 -15.27 27.58
C THR A 315 -7.30 -14.80 26.23
N GLU A 316 -7.38 -13.49 26.02
CA GLU A 316 -7.89 -12.87 24.80
C GLU A 316 -6.78 -12.30 23.91
N THR A 317 -5.52 -12.33 24.35
CA THR A 317 -4.37 -11.76 23.62
C THR A 317 -3.56 -12.83 22.90
N HIS A 318 -3.04 -12.49 21.71
CA HIS A 318 -2.24 -13.39 20.88
C HIS A 318 -1.01 -13.94 21.65
N PRO A 319 -0.67 -15.24 21.54
CA PRO A 319 0.39 -15.88 22.35
C PRO A 319 1.75 -15.20 22.27
N ASN A 320 2.09 -14.62 21.12
CA ASN A 320 3.37 -13.92 20.90
C ASN A 320 3.49 -12.57 21.65
N LEU A 321 2.40 -12.07 22.24
CA LEU A 321 2.40 -10.85 23.08
C LEU A 321 2.43 -11.19 24.58
N GLN A 322 2.40 -12.48 24.92
CA GLN A 322 2.49 -12.96 26.31
C GLN A 322 3.95 -13.26 26.64
N ARG A 323 4.43 -12.81 27.80
CA ARG A 323 5.74 -13.25 28.31
C ARG A 323 5.59 -14.60 28.99
N SER A 324 6.35 -15.58 28.51
CA SER A 324 6.58 -16.84 29.23
C SER A 324 7.61 -16.62 30.35
N PRO A 325 7.63 -17.50 31.37
CA PRO A 325 8.69 -17.53 32.39
C PRO A 325 10.07 -18.00 31.88
N GLU A 326 10.20 -18.22 30.57
CA GLU A 326 11.41 -18.64 29.84
C GLU A 326 12.02 -17.43 29.14
#